data_AF-A0A2E4ILF9-F1
#
_entry.id   AF-A0A2E4ILF9-F1
#
_cell.length_a   1.000
_cell.length_b   1.000
_cell.length_c   1.000
_cell.angle_alpha   90.00
_cell.angle_beta   90.00
_cell.angle_gamma   90.00
#
_symmetry.space_group_name_H-M   'P 1'
#
loop_
_entity.id
_entity.type
_entity.pdbx_description
1 polymer ?
#
loop_
_entity_poly.entity_id
_entity_poly.type
_entity_poly.pdbx_seq_one_letter_code
_entity_poly.pdbx_strand_id
1 'polypeptide(L)'
;MFPEELNVRKAIADVELIRRVLDQAEHNDRPAQTTGLFGVTLTANLILQGLALGVSALLLLIETLSGGALTKMLMLGAAFPDIRLVGIGLIAGILIGLVILLYFVIWRAARNSGEELNAYIVRNFRYARLLSYLSDLLLKFAAVALVMLAGRPEWIPPLLLAFTGDYLVQGRLFTLPTRLAVLLGALCIATGLYQFLTQSQTLLMPLAAFSLVALISMARLIRLHRGQVDAAV
;
A
#
# COMPACT_ATOMS: atom_id res chain seq x y z
N MET A 1 -21.69 29.74 13.28
CA MET A 1 -20.22 29.56 13.20
C MET A 1 -19.95 28.14 13.65
N PHE A 2 -19.59 27.24 12.72
CA PHE A 2 -19.83 25.80 12.84
C PHE A 2 -18.81 25.07 13.73
N PRO A 3 -19.23 24.29 14.74
CA PRO A 3 -18.36 23.50 15.63
C PRO A 3 -17.59 22.36 14.92
N GLU A 4 -17.98 21.98 13.70
CA GLU A 4 -17.41 20.83 12.98
C GLU A 4 -15.97 21.05 12.47
N GLU A 5 -15.60 22.29 12.09
CA GLU A 5 -14.24 22.59 11.61
C GLU A 5 -13.17 22.40 12.71
N LEU A 6 -13.55 22.59 13.97
CA LEU A 6 -12.69 22.43 15.14
C LEU A 6 -12.36 20.96 15.42
N ASN A 7 -13.33 20.06 15.20
CA ASN A 7 -13.14 18.63 15.41
C ASN A 7 -12.32 17.97 14.30
N VAL A 8 -12.50 18.38 13.04
CA VAL A 8 -11.67 17.88 11.93
C VAL A 8 -10.21 18.31 12.07
N ARG A 9 -9.96 19.57 12.47
CA ARG A 9 -8.59 20.06 12.74
C ARG A 9 -7.93 19.33 13.90
N LYS A 10 -8.70 18.98 14.94
CA LYS A 10 -8.19 18.23 16.10
C LYS A 10 -7.85 16.77 15.74
N ALA A 11 -8.71 16.11 14.95
CA ALA A 11 -8.45 14.76 14.46
C ALA A 11 -7.21 14.70 13.53
N ILE A 12 -7.02 15.70 12.67
CA ILE A 12 -5.83 15.83 11.83
C ILE A 12 -4.57 16.07 12.69
N ALA A 13 -4.67 16.89 13.74
CA ALA A 13 -3.56 17.15 14.66
C ALA A 13 -3.15 15.91 15.47
N ASP A 14 -4.10 15.07 15.89
CA ASP A 14 -3.82 13.85 16.63
C ASP A 14 -3.13 12.79 15.76
N VAL A 15 -3.53 12.66 14.49
CA VAL A 15 -2.84 11.80 13.52
C VAL A 15 -1.44 12.34 13.20
N GLU A 16 -1.27 13.67 13.11
CA GLU A 16 0.02 14.32 12.94
C GLU A 16 0.93 14.13 14.17
N LEU A 17 0.35 14.12 15.38
CA LEU A 17 1.07 13.90 16.63
C LEU A 17 1.53 12.45 16.78
N ILE A 18 0.68 11.47 16.47
CA ILE A 18 1.06 10.04 16.46
C ILE A 18 2.21 9.80 15.49
N ARG A 19 2.16 10.43 14.31
CA ARG A 19 3.22 10.29 13.30
C ARG A 19 4.48 11.05 13.65
N ARG A 20 4.41 12.24 14.26
CA ARG A 20 5.59 12.96 14.78
C ARG A 20 6.25 12.18 15.90
N VAL A 21 5.48 11.55 16.79
CA VAL A 21 6.03 10.69 17.84
C VAL A 21 6.72 9.45 17.23
N LEU A 22 6.17 8.89 16.14
CA LEU A 22 6.82 7.82 15.37
C LEU A 22 8.10 8.29 14.66
N ASP A 23 8.06 9.44 13.98
CA ASP A 23 9.20 10.04 13.27
C ASP A 23 10.29 10.48 14.27
N GLN A 24 9.92 10.96 15.45
CA GLN A 24 10.83 11.38 16.50
C GLN A 24 11.43 10.19 17.26
N ALA A 25 10.72 9.06 17.35
CA ALA A 25 11.29 7.78 17.74
C ALA A 25 12.29 7.26 16.69
N GLU A 26 12.01 7.43 15.39
CA GLU A 26 12.93 7.08 14.30
C GLU A 26 14.14 8.05 14.22
N HIS A 27 14.01 9.30 14.69
CA HIS A 27 15.10 10.29 14.75
C HIS A 27 16.01 10.16 15.99
N ASN A 28 15.48 9.65 17.11
CA ASN A 28 16.25 9.49 18.35
C ASN A 28 17.20 8.29 18.32
N ASP A 29 17.02 7.34 17.39
CA ASP A 29 18.01 6.30 17.06
C ASP A 29 19.12 6.84 16.13
N ARG A 30 20.00 7.69 16.70
CA ARG A 30 21.37 8.09 16.28
C ARG A 30 21.66 8.37 14.78
N PRO A 31 22.10 9.61 14.41
CA PRO A 31 22.30 10.03 13.02
C PRO A 31 23.70 9.76 12.40
N ALA A 32 24.47 8.77 12.88
CA ALA A 32 25.88 8.61 12.46
C ALA A 32 26.18 7.44 11.49
N GLN A 33 25.20 6.60 11.13
CA GLN A 33 25.43 5.42 10.26
C GLN A 33 24.48 5.35 9.04
N THR A 34 23.66 6.37 8.80
CA THR A 34 22.49 6.26 7.91
C THR A 34 22.69 6.73 6.47
N THR A 35 23.79 7.38 6.09
CA THR A 35 23.99 7.86 4.70
C THR A 35 24.06 6.72 3.67
N GLY A 36 24.72 5.60 3.99
CA GLY A 36 24.72 4.41 3.14
C GLY A 36 23.40 3.60 3.18
N LEU A 37 22.75 3.54 4.34
CA LEU A 37 21.54 2.75 4.57
C LEU A 37 20.26 3.44 4.05
N PHE A 38 20.23 4.77 4.07
CA PHE A 38 19.14 5.60 3.54
C PHE A 38 19.13 5.58 2.01
N GLY A 39 20.31 5.51 1.37
CA GLY A 39 20.42 5.32 -0.08
C GLY A 39 19.89 3.94 -0.54
N VAL A 40 20.28 2.85 0.13
CA VAL A 40 19.80 1.49 -0.21
C VAL A 40 18.29 1.33 0.01
N THR A 41 17.73 1.97 1.04
CA THR A 41 16.27 1.98 1.27
C THR A 41 15.53 2.84 0.26
N LEU A 42 16.09 3.99 -0.12
CA LEU A 42 15.50 4.84 -1.15
C LEU A 42 15.47 4.15 -2.51
N THR A 43 16.55 3.47 -2.90
CA THR A 43 16.62 2.69 -4.16
C THR A 43 15.63 1.53 -4.17
N ALA A 44 15.53 0.76 -3.08
CA ALA A 44 14.55 -0.32 -2.97
C ALA A 44 13.11 0.21 -3.06
N ASN A 45 12.83 1.34 -2.43
CA ASN A 45 11.51 1.95 -2.47
C ASN A 45 11.18 2.53 -3.85
N LEU A 46 12.17 3.06 -4.58
CA LEU A 46 12.04 3.53 -5.96
C LEU A 46 11.68 2.37 -6.90
N ILE A 47 12.34 1.21 -6.75
CA ILE A 47 12.04 0.01 -7.54
C ILE A 47 10.62 -0.48 -7.23
N LEU A 48 10.25 -0.57 -5.95
CA LEU A 48 8.92 -1.01 -5.54
C LEU A 48 7.80 -0.08 -6.03
N GLN A 49 7.96 1.24 -5.87
CA GLN A 49 6.99 2.22 -6.38
C GLN A 49 6.96 2.24 -7.91
N GLY A 50 8.10 2.08 -8.58
CA GLY A 50 8.18 1.98 -10.03
C GLY A 50 7.44 0.74 -10.57
N LEU A 51 7.61 -0.41 -9.93
CA LEU A 51 6.91 -1.64 -10.28
C LEU A 51 5.41 -1.51 -10.01
N ALA A 52 5.01 -0.98 -8.85
CA ALA A 52 3.61 -0.75 -8.52
C ALA A 52 2.94 0.21 -9.51
N LEU A 53 3.61 1.31 -9.87
CA LEU A 53 3.14 2.25 -10.88
C LEU A 53 3.04 1.58 -12.26
N GLY A 54 4.06 0.84 -12.67
CA GLY A 54 4.09 0.15 -13.97
C GLY A 54 2.96 -0.86 -14.13
N VAL A 55 2.74 -1.70 -13.11
CA VAL A 55 1.63 -2.67 -13.10
C VAL A 55 0.28 -1.95 -13.08
N SER A 56 0.09 -0.94 -12.23
CA SER A 56 -1.17 -0.21 -12.15
C SER A 56 -1.50 0.55 -13.43
N ALA A 57 -0.50 1.20 -14.05
CA ALA A 57 -0.65 1.89 -15.32
C ALA A 57 -0.97 0.91 -16.47
N LEU A 58 -0.35 -0.27 -16.49
CA LEU A 58 -0.66 -1.32 -17.45
C LEU A 58 -2.12 -1.80 -17.28
N LEU A 59 -2.57 -2.06 -16.06
CA LEU A 59 -3.95 -2.43 -15.78
C LEU A 59 -4.93 -1.33 -16.19
N LEU A 60 -4.59 -0.06 -15.95
CA LEU A 60 -5.39 1.09 -16.38
C LEU A 60 -5.47 1.20 -17.90
N LEU A 61 -4.36 0.98 -18.61
CA LEU A 61 -4.32 0.95 -20.08
C LEU A 61 -5.15 -0.20 -20.63
N ILE A 62 -5.04 -1.40 -20.06
CA ILE A 62 -5.87 -2.54 -20.45
C ILE A 62 -7.34 -2.19 -20.24
N GLU A 63 -7.72 -1.67 -19.08
CA GLU A 63 -9.12 -1.35 -18.76
C GLU A 63 -9.71 -0.29 -19.71
N THR A 64 -8.94 0.75 -20.02
CA THR A 64 -9.36 1.82 -20.93
C THR A 64 -9.44 1.38 -22.39
N LEU A 65 -8.43 0.68 -22.90
CA LEU A 65 -8.36 0.23 -24.30
C LEU A 65 -9.31 -0.92 -24.61
N SER A 66 -9.61 -1.77 -23.63
CA SER A 66 -10.49 -2.94 -23.80
C SER A 66 -11.98 -2.64 -23.56
N GLY A 67 -12.33 -1.39 -23.22
CA GLY A 67 -13.71 -1.04 -22.87
C GLY A 67 -14.22 -1.78 -21.62
N GLY A 68 -13.38 -1.86 -20.59
CA GLY A 68 -13.74 -2.41 -19.28
C GLY A 68 -13.61 -3.93 -19.13
N ALA A 69 -12.66 -4.58 -19.83
CA ALA A 69 -12.53 -6.03 -19.77
C ALA A 69 -12.20 -6.56 -18.36
N LEU A 70 -11.40 -5.84 -17.56
CA LEU A 70 -11.09 -6.28 -16.19
C LEU A 70 -12.34 -6.15 -15.32
N THR A 71 -13.11 -5.07 -15.47
CA THR A 71 -14.40 -4.92 -14.78
C THR A 71 -15.35 -6.08 -15.15
N LYS A 72 -15.46 -6.42 -16.44
CA LYS A 72 -16.30 -7.54 -16.90
C LYS A 72 -15.82 -8.89 -16.36
N MET A 73 -14.51 -9.15 -16.35
CA MET A 73 -13.94 -10.37 -15.73
C MET A 73 -14.21 -10.44 -14.22
N LEU A 74 -14.14 -9.31 -13.52
CA LEU A 74 -14.48 -9.23 -12.10
C LEU A 74 -15.95 -9.59 -11.87
N MET A 75 -16.85 -9.07 -12.70
CA MET A 75 -18.29 -9.37 -12.63
C MET A 75 -18.63 -10.81 -13.01
N LEU A 76 -17.87 -11.42 -13.93
CA LEU A 76 -17.96 -12.86 -14.24
C LEU A 76 -17.74 -13.75 -13.01
N GLY A 77 -16.97 -13.27 -12.02
CA GLY A 77 -16.79 -13.94 -10.73
C GLY A 77 -18.07 -14.07 -9.89
N ALA A 78 -19.10 -13.23 -10.12
CA ALA A 78 -20.42 -13.43 -9.51
C ALA A 78 -21.22 -14.53 -10.22
N ALA A 79 -21.08 -14.65 -11.55
CA ALA A 79 -21.84 -15.61 -12.35
C ALA A 79 -21.30 -17.04 -12.23
N PHE A 80 -19.98 -17.20 -12.08
CA PHE A 80 -19.32 -18.51 -12.06
C PHE A 80 -18.58 -18.73 -10.73
N PRO A 81 -19.18 -19.49 -9.78
CA PRO A 81 -18.60 -19.71 -8.46
C PRO A 81 -17.26 -20.44 -8.53
N ASP A 82 -17.07 -21.34 -9.50
CA ASP A 82 -15.83 -22.11 -9.68
C ASP A 82 -14.66 -21.20 -10.06
N ILE A 83 -14.87 -20.28 -11.01
CA ILE A 83 -13.86 -19.30 -11.44
C ILE A 83 -13.46 -18.41 -10.25
N ARG A 84 -14.43 -17.99 -9.45
CA ARG A 84 -14.20 -17.19 -8.24
C ARG A 84 -13.35 -17.94 -7.21
N LEU A 85 -13.68 -19.19 -6.91
CA LEU A 85 -12.92 -20.00 -5.96
C LEU A 85 -11.49 -20.27 -6.43
N VAL A 86 -11.31 -20.53 -7.73
CA VAL A 86 -9.98 -20.69 -8.33
C VAL A 86 -9.17 -19.40 -8.20
N GLY A 87 -9.78 -18.24 -8.51
CA GLY A 87 -9.11 -16.94 -8.38
C GLY A 87 -8.69 -16.61 -6.94
N ILE A 88 -9.58 -16.82 -5.97
CA ILE A 88 -9.28 -16.64 -4.55
C ILE A 88 -8.17 -17.61 -4.11
N GLY A 89 -8.28 -18.89 -4.48
CA GLY A 89 -7.29 -19.91 -4.13
C GLY A 89 -5.91 -19.61 -4.69
N LEU A 90 -5.82 -19.10 -5.93
CA LEU A 90 -4.56 -18.72 -6.55
C LEU A 90 -3.88 -17.57 -5.79
N ILE A 91 -4.62 -16.49 -5.48
CA ILE A 91 -4.07 -15.35 -4.74
C ILE A 91 -3.72 -15.76 -3.30
N ALA A 92 -4.55 -16.56 -2.63
CA ALA A 92 -4.26 -17.11 -1.31
C ALA A 92 -2.97 -17.94 -1.33
N GLY A 93 -2.79 -18.80 -2.34
CA GLY A 93 -1.59 -19.60 -2.54
C GLY A 93 -0.34 -18.75 -2.72
N ILE A 94 -0.42 -17.67 -3.52
CA ILE A 94 0.69 -16.72 -3.69
C ILE A 94 1.03 -16.05 -2.36
N LEU A 95 0.03 -15.59 -1.61
CA LEU A 95 0.24 -14.91 -0.32
C LEU A 95 0.85 -15.85 0.72
N ILE A 96 0.35 -17.07 0.84
CA ILE A 96 0.93 -18.10 1.73
C ILE A 96 2.37 -18.42 1.30
N GLY A 97 2.60 -18.58 -0.01
CA GLY A 97 3.95 -18.77 -0.56
C GLY A 97 4.89 -17.63 -0.20
N LEU A 98 4.41 -16.38 -0.26
CA LEU A 98 5.18 -15.20 0.12
C LEU A 98 5.49 -15.17 1.63
N VAL A 99 4.55 -15.55 2.50
CA VAL A 99 4.77 -15.71 3.95
C VAL A 99 5.85 -16.75 4.22
N ILE A 100 5.75 -17.93 3.59
CA ILE A 100 6.73 -19.01 3.75
C ILE A 100 8.11 -18.58 3.25
N LEU A 101 8.17 -17.92 2.09
CA LEU A 101 9.42 -17.41 1.52
C LEU A 101 10.06 -16.38 2.44
N LEU A 102 9.29 -15.41 2.96
CA LEU A 102 9.80 -14.40 3.88
C LEU A 102 10.32 -15.04 5.17
N TYR A 103 9.59 -15.99 5.74
CA TYR A 103 10.04 -16.77 6.89
C TYR A 103 11.35 -17.48 6.60
N PHE A 104 11.46 -18.16 5.45
CA PHE A 104 12.66 -18.89 5.06
C PHE A 104 13.87 -17.97 4.88
N VAL A 105 13.68 -16.79 4.28
CA VAL A 105 14.73 -15.78 4.11
C VAL A 105 15.22 -15.30 5.47
N ILE A 106 14.31 -14.96 6.40
CA ILE A 106 14.67 -14.51 7.75
C ILE A 106 15.37 -15.63 8.53
N TRP A 107 14.84 -16.85 8.45
CA TRP A 107 15.42 -18.02 9.11
C TRP A 107 16.82 -18.34 8.61
N ARG A 108 17.04 -18.31 7.29
CA ARG A 108 18.36 -18.54 6.70
C ARG A 108 19.33 -17.42 7.08
N ALA A 109 18.86 -16.17 7.12
CA ALA A 109 19.68 -15.04 7.54
C ALA A 109 20.09 -15.13 9.02
N ALA A 110 19.18 -15.56 9.90
CA ALA A 110 19.47 -15.82 11.31
C ALA A 110 20.53 -16.92 11.47
N ARG A 111 20.36 -18.03 10.75
CA ARG A 111 21.30 -19.17 10.80
C ARG A 111 22.70 -18.81 10.28
N ASN A 112 22.78 -18.01 9.21
CA ASN A 112 24.06 -17.48 8.72
C ASN A 112 24.74 -16.52 9.70
N SER A 113 23.96 -15.87 10.57
CA SER A 113 24.47 -14.95 11.60
C SER A 113 24.85 -15.67 12.90
N GLY A 114 24.63 -16.99 13.00
CA GLY A 114 24.92 -17.78 14.19
C GLY A 114 24.02 -17.49 15.39
N GLU A 115 22.89 -16.82 15.18
CA GLU A 115 21.97 -16.38 16.24
C GLU A 115 20.67 -17.19 16.24
N GLU A 116 20.03 -17.29 17.41
CA GLU A 116 18.67 -17.78 17.48
C GLU A 116 17.72 -16.87 16.71
N LEU A 117 16.73 -17.46 16.03
CA LEU A 117 15.76 -16.72 15.20
C LEU A 117 15.12 -15.55 15.95
N ASN A 118 14.78 -15.75 17.23
CA ASN A 118 14.16 -14.73 18.06
C ASN A 118 15.11 -13.55 18.31
N ALA A 119 16.37 -13.83 18.68
CA ALA A 119 17.39 -12.82 18.89
C ALA A 119 17.68 -12.03 17.59
N TYR A 120 17.71 -12.72 16.45
CA TYR A 120 17.89 -12.09 15.13
C TYR A 120 16.72 -11.19 14.74
N ILE A 121 15.49 -11.62 14.97
CA ILE A 121 14.27 -10.83 14.70
C ILE A 121 14.23 -9.58 15.58
N VAL A 122 14.53 -9.71 16.87
CA VAL A 122 14.58 -8.59 17.82
C VAL A 122 15.71 -7.62 17.44
N ARG A 123 16.90 -8.11 17.09
CA ARG A 123 18.01 -7.22 16.72
C ARG A 123 17.75 -6.49 15.39
N ASN A 124 17.16 -7.18 14.42
CA ASN A 124 16.84 -6.62 13.12
C ASN A 124 15.35 -6.27 13.01
N PHE A 125 14.77 -5.70 14.08
CA PHE A 125 13.35 -5.31 14.22
C PHE A 125 12.76 -4.56 13.00
N ARG A 126 13.62 -4.00 12.14
CA ARG A 126 13.28 -3.45 10.83
C ARG A 126 12.61 -4.46 9.86
N TYR A 127 12.82 -5.78 10.02
CA TYR A 127 12.06 -6.83 9.30
C TYR A 127 10.60 -6.95 9.76
N ALA A 128 10.24 -6.46 10.95
CA ALA A 128 8.84 -6.37 11.39
C ALA A 128 8.01 -5.43 10.48
N ARG A 129 8.67 -4.48 9.79
CA ARG A 129 8.00 -3.61 8.81
C ARG A 129 7.48 -4.43 7.62
N LEU A 130 8.28 -5.37 7.09
CA LEU A 130 7.87 -6.31 6.02
C LEU A 130 6.78 -7.27 6.48
N LEU A 131 6.87 -7.77 7.70
CA LEU A 131 5.83 -8.63 8.28
C LEU A 131 4.51 -7.86 8.49
N SER A 132 4.58 -6.59 8.90
CA SER A 132 3.41 -5.71 9.02
C SER A 132 2.77 -5.42 7.66
N TYR A 133 3.58 -5.21 6.61
CA TYR A 133 3.06 -5.09 5.23
C TYR A 133 2.34 -6.35 4.77
N LEU A 134 2.91 -7.51 5.06
CA LEU A 134 2.33 -8.79 4.66
C LEU A 134 1.03 -9.08 5.41
N SER A 135 0.98 -8.78 6.71
CA SER A 135 -0.23 -8.90 7.52
C SER A 135 -1.34 -7.95 7.05
N ASP A 136 -1.00 -6.70 6.72
CA ASP A 136 -1.95 -5.73 6.15
C ASP A 136 -2.48 -6.19 4.78
N LEU A 137 -1.59 -6.72 3.93
CA LEU A 137 -1.97 -7.28 2.63
C LEU A 137 -2.88 -8.50 2.77
N LEU A 138 -2.61 -9.39 3.73
CA LEU A 138 -3.47 -10.53 4.06
C LEU A 138 -4.86 -10.07 4.52
N LEU A 139 -4.95 -9.02 5.34
CA LEU A 139 -6.21 -8.46 5.79
C LEU A 139 -7.02 -7.86 4.63
N LYS A 140 -6.36 -7.10 3.75
CA LYS A 140 -6.97 -6.52 2.55
C LYS A 140 -7.43 -7.59 1.56
N PHE A 141 -6.63 -8.65 1.39
CA PHE A 141 -7.01 -9.83 0.62
C PHE A 141 -8.24 -10.53 1.23
N ALA A 142 -8.24 -10.77 2.55
CA ALA A 142 -9.37 -11.41 3.22
C ALA A 142 -10.66 -10.61 3.03
N ALA A 143 -10.60 -9.29 3.14
CA ALA A 143 -11.74 -8.41 2.88
C ALA A 143 -12.25 -8.55 1.43
N VAL A 144 -11.37 -8.50 0.43
CA VAL A 144 -11.76 -8.70 -0.99
C VAL A 144 -12.33 -10.10 -1.23
N ALA A 145 -11.71 -11.12 -0.65
CA ALA A 145 -12.16 -12.52 -0.78
C ALA A 145 -13.54 -12.72 -0.17
N LEU A 146 -13.81 -12.16 1.01
CA LEU A 146 -15.12 -12.22 1.65
C LEU A 146 -16.19 -11.50 0.82
N VAL A 147 -15.88 -10.33 0.28
CA VAL A 147 -16.79 -9.61 -0.63
C VAL A 147 -17.08 -10.42 -1.89
N MET A 148 -16.06 -11.04 -2.47
CA MET A 148 -16.23 -11.97 -3.60
C MET A 148 -17.13 -13.14 -3.22
N LEU A 149 -16.86 -13.82 -2.09
CA LEU A 149 -17.63 -14.97 -1.62
C LEU A 149 -19.08 -14.62 -1.29
N ALA A 150 -19.33 -13.41 -0.78
CA ALA A 150 -20.67 -12.87 -0.58
C ALA A 150 -21.43 -12.61 -1.90
N GLY A 151 -20.77 -12.81 -3.06
CA GLY A 151 -21.38 -12.61 -4.37
C GLY A 151 -21.57 -11.14 -4.73
N ARG A 152 -20.78 -10.24 -4.13
CA ARG A 152 -20.86 -8.79 -4.31
C ARG A 152 -19.58 -8.22 -4.94
N PRO A 153 -19.13 -8.70 -6.12
CA PRO A 153 -17.92 -8.16 -6.76
C PRO A 153 -18.03 -6.66 -7.08
N GLU A 154 -19.25 -6.12 -7.18
CA GLU A 154 -19.51 -4.68 -7.34
C GLU A 154 -18.91 -3.82 -6.21
N TRP A 155 -18.65 -4.38 -5.03
CA TRP A 155 -18.08 -3.65 -3.90
C TRP A 155 -16.56 -3.63 -3.89
N ILE A 156 -15.90 -4.35 -4.79
CA ILE A 156 -14.43 -4.41 -4.86
C ILE A 156 -13.84 -3.09 -5.36
N PRO A 157 -14.32 -2.46 -6.46
CA PRO A 157 -13.80 -1.16 -6.90
C PRO A 157 -13.79 -0.07 -5.80
N PRO A 158 -14.90 0.19 -5.07
CA PRO A 158 -14.87 1.17 -3.98
C PRO A 158 -13.99 0.74 -2.81
N LEU A 159 -13.87 -0.57 -2.53
CA LEU A 159 -12.98 -1.09 -1.51
C LEU A 159 -11.49 -0.86 -1.86
N LEU A 160 -11.11 -0.99 -3.14
CA LEU A 160 -9.75 -0.69 -3.61
C LEU A 160 -9.41 0.80 -3.45
N LEU A 161 -10.36 1.70 -3.68
CA LEU A 161 -10.20 3.13 -3.39
C LEU A 161 -9.98 3.38 -1.89
N ALA A 162 -10.78 2.74 -1.04
CA ALA A 162 -10.63 2.85 0.41
C ALA A 162 -9.25 2.34 0.87
N PHE A 163 -8.76 1.23 0.32
CA PHE A 163 -7.41 0.72 0.62
C PHE A 163 -6.30 1.64 0.12
N THR A 164 -6.48 2.28 -1.03
CA THR A 164 -5.54 3.30 -1.52
C THR A 164 -5.47 4.48 -0.55
N GLY A 165 -6.62 4.92 -0.04
CA GLY A 165 -6.70 5.98 0.95
C GLY A 165 -6.07 5.60 2.29
N ASP A 166 -6.32 4.38 2.78
CA ASP A 166 -5.69 3.84 3.97
C ASP A 166 -4.15 3.77 3.83
N TYR A 167 -3.63 3.29 2.70
CA TYR A 167 -2.18 3.28 2.43
C TYR A 167 -1.56 4.67 2.42
N LEU A 168 -2.30 5.69 1.97
CA LEU A 168 -1.87 7.08 2.01
C LEU A 168 -1.81 7.62 3.44
N VAL A 169 -2.84 7.38 4.24
CA VAL A 169 -2.92 7.85 5.64
C VAL A 169 -1.84 7.18 6.49
N GLN A 170 -1.62 5.88 6.32
CA GLN A 170 -0.58 5.13 7.02
C GLN A 170 0.84 5.58 6.64
N GLY A 171 1.03 6.26 5.49
CA GLY A 171 2.32 6.81 5.08
C GLY A 171 3.38 5.75 4.76
N ARG A 172 2.95 4.53 4.45
CA ARG A 172 3.81 3.37 4.31
C ARG A 172 4.30 3.15 2.87
N LEU A 173 3.37 2.95 1.93
CA LEU A 173 3.66 2.66 0.52
C LEU A 173 4.09 3.91 -0.25
N PHE A 174 3.44 5.05 0.04
CA PHE A 174 3.66 6.32 -0.65
C PHE A 174 4.50 7.26 0.21
N THR A 175 5.57 7.79 -0.38
CA THR A 175 6.46 8.76 0.27
C THR A 175 5.97 10.17 0.00
N LEU A 176 4.79 10.52 0.52
CA LEU A 176 4.17 11.84 0.35
C LEU A 176 4.22 12.65 1.65
N PRO A 177 4.22 14.00 1.59
CA PRO A 177 4.12 14.83 2.78
C PRO A 177 2.81 14.53 3.51
N THR A 178 2.82 14.51 4.84
CA THR A 178 1.68 14.09 5.67
C THR A 178 0.37 14.80 5.30
N ARG A 179 0.42 16.13 5.09
CA ARG A 179 -0.75 16.92 4.69
C ARG A 179 -1.33 16.47 3.35
N LEU A 180 -0.47 16.25 2.36
CA LEU A 180 -0.89 15.82 1.03
C LEU A 180 -1.40 14.37 1.05
N ALA A 181 -0.75 13.51 1.82
CA ALA A 181 -1.14 12.11 1.99
C ALA A 181 -2.52 11.98 2.66
N VAL A 182 -2.78 12.76 3.72
CA VAL A 182 -4.08 12.77 4.39
C VAL A 182 -5.17 13.35 3.49
N LEU A 183 -4.92 14.44 2.77
CA LEU A 183 -5.89 15.03 1.85
C LEU A 183 -6.24 14.08 0.70
N LEU A 184 -5.24 13.51 0.04
CA LEU A 184 -5.45 12.52 -1.02
C LEU A 184 -6.10 11.24 -0.47
N GLY A 185 -5.71 10.82 0.74
CA GLY A 185 -6.29 9.64 1.38
C GLY A 185 -7.77 9.82 1.69
N ALA A 186 -8.13 10.96 2.28
CA ALA A 186 -9.53 11.33 2.53
C ALA A 186 -10.32 11.45 1.22
N LEU A 187 -9.72 12.03 0.17
CA LEU A 187 -10.33 12.10 -1.14
C LEU A 187 -10.57 10.71 -1.75
N CYS A 188 -9.61 9.80 -1.66
CA CYS A 188 -9.77 8.41 -2.11
C CYS A 188 -10.90 7.69 -1.36
N ILE A 189 -10.97 7.84 -0.04
CA ILE A 189 -12.04 7.25 0.77
C ILE A 189 -13.41 7.85 0.41
N ALA A 190 -13.51 9.18 0.29
CA ALA A 190 -14.73 9.87 -0.12
C ALA A 190 -15.19 9.45 -1.52
N THR A 191 -14.25 9.29 -2.45
CA THR A 191 -14.54 8.82 -3.81
C THR A 191 -14.98 7.36 -3.81
N GLY A 192 -14.38 6.51 -2.97
CA GLY A 192 -14.81 5.13 -2.77
C GLY A 192 -16.23 5.05 -2.20
N LEU A 193 -16.56 5.88 -1.22
CA LEU A 193 -17.92 5.98 -0.66
C LEU A 193 -18.92 6.46 -1.73
N TYR A 194 -18.58 7.49 -2.50
CA TYR A 194 -19.41 7.94 -3.62
C TYR A 194 -19.61 6.84 -4.66
N GLN A 195 -18.55 6.12 -5.02
CA GLN A 195 -18.60 5.00 -5.96
C GLN A 195 -19.50 3.86 -5.45
N PHE A 196 -19.44 3.57 -4.14
CA PHE A 196 -20.31 2.59 -3.48
C PHE A 196 -21.77 3.03 -3.50
N LEU A 197 -22.07 4.29 -3.17
CA LEU A 197 -23.43 4.82 -3.15
C LEU A 197 -24.06 4.88 -4.55
N THR A 198 -23.26 5.19 -5.57
CA THR A 198 -23.70 5.23 -6.97
C THR A 198 -23.74 3.85 -7.64
N GLN A 199 -23.38 2.78 -6.91
CA GLN A 199 -23.30 1.40 -7.43
C GLN A 199 -22.43 1.29 -8.70
N SER A 200 -21.41 2.14 -8.82
CA SER A 200 -20.53 2.14 -9.99
C SER A 200 -19.52 1.00 -9.89
N GLN A 201 -19.65 0.04 -10.79
CA GLN A 201 -18.86 -1.20 -10.82
C GLN A 201 -17.49 -1.03 -11.48
N THR A 202 -17.16 0.17 -11.97
CA THR A 202 -15.99 0.38 -12.83
C THR A 202 -14.69 0.35 -12.04
N LEU A 203 -13.70 -0.42 -12.51
CA LEU A 203 -12.33 -0.39 -11.97
C LEU A 203 -11.51 0.83 -12.40
N LEU A 204 -12.01 1.65 -13.33
CA LEU A 204 -11.31 2.83 -13.85
C LEU A 204 -10.94 3.83 -12.74
N MET A 205 -11.88 4.18 -11.87
CA MET A 205 -11.63 5.14 -10.78
C MET A 205 -10.55 4.67 -9.80
N PRO A 206 -10.61 3.44 -9.22
CA PRO A 206 -9.55 2.95 -8.34
C PRO A 206 -8.18 2.87 -9.04
N LEU A 207 -8.13 2.38 -10.29
CA LEU A 207 -6.88 2.27 -11.03
C LEU A 207 -6.27 3.64 -11.36
N ALA A 208 -7.09 4.60 -11.77
CA ALA A 208 -6.65 5.96 -12.06
C ALA A 208 -6.16 6.68 -10.81
N ALA A 209 -6.90 6.57 -9.70
CA ALA A 209 -6.51 7.18 -8.42
C ALA A 209 -5.18 6.60 -7.92
N PHE A 210 -5.04 5.27 -7.91
CA PHE A 210 -3.79 4.63 -7.49
C PHE A 210 -2.62 5.03 -8.39
N SER A 211 -2.80 4.99 -9.72
CA SER A 211 -1.77 5.38 -10.69
C SER A 211 -1.32 6.82 -10.50
N LEU A 212 -2.26 7.75 -10.30
CA LEU A 212 -1.97 9.17 -10.10
C LEU A 212 -1.21 9.41 -8.79
N VAL A 213 -1.64 8.78 -7.70
CA VAL A 213 -0.97 8.87 -6.40
C VAL A 213 0.44 8.26 -6.47
N ALA A 214 0.58 7.11 -7.12
CA ALA A 214 1.87 6.44 -7.33
C ALA A 214 2.81 7.31 -8.18
N LEU A 215 2.29 7.97 -9.23
CA LEU A 215 3.05 8.89 -10.07
C LEU A 215 3.56 10.10 -9.27
N ILE A 216 2.70 10.73 -8.45
CA ILE A 216 3.08 11.87 -7.60
C ILE A 216 4.14 11.44 -6.58
N SER A 217 3.95 10.27 -5.94
CA SER A 217 4.91 9.71 -4.99
C SER A 217 6.27 9.46 -5.65
N MET A 218 6.27 8.79 -6.81
CA MET A 218 7.47 8.46 -7.57
C MET A 218 8.21 9.72 -8.04
N ALA A 219 7.49 10.73 -8.55
CA ALA A 219 8.07 11.99 -8.98
C ALA A 219 8.76 12.75 -7.83
N ARG A 220 8.23 12.65 -6.61
CA ARG A 220 8.89 13.18 -5.41
C ARG A 220 10.12 12.35 -5.03
N LEU A 221 10.01 11.03 -5.10
CA LEU A 221 11.09 10.10 -4.75
C LEU A 221 12.30 10.27 -5.69
N ILE A 222 12.06 10.46 -6.99
CA ILE A 222 13.09 10.80 -7.99
C ILE A 222 13.75 12.15 -7.67
N ARG A 223 12.99 13.17 -7.28
CA ARG A 223 13.55 14.48 -6.89
C ARG A 223 14.45 14.36 -5.66
N LEU A 224 14.03 13.60 -4.66
CA LEU A 224 14.83 13.34 -3.45
C LEU A 224 16.10 12.55 -3.78
N HIS A 225 16.00 11.56 -4.67
CA HIS A 225 17.16 10.77 -5.11
C HIS A 225 18.19 11.63 -5.86
N ARG A 226 17.73 12.51 -6.77
CA ARG A 226 18.63 13.46 -7.48
C ARG A 226 19.33 14.42 -6.51
N GLY A 227 18.58 15.00 -5.57
CA GLY A 227 19.17 15.89 -4.56
C GLY A 227 20.21 15.22 -3.65
N GLN A 228 20.14 13.89 -3.46
CA GLN A 228 21.17 13.14 -2.75
C GLN A 228 22.43 12.87 -3.59
N VAL A 229 22.25 12.59 -4.89
CA VAL A 229 23.36 12.41 -5.82
C VAL A 229 24.13 13.72 -5.98
N ASP A 230 23.42 14.85 -6.11
CA ASP A 230 24.04 16.17 -6.27
C ASP A 230 24.73 16.66 -4.99
N ALA A 231 24.33 16.18 -3.80
CA ALA A 231 24.97 16.51 -2.52
C ALA A 231 26.16 15.60 -2.17
N ALA A 232 26.35 14.51 -2.91
CA ALA A 232 27.43 13.55 -2.72
C ALA A 232 28.63 13.74 -3.68
N VAL A 233 28.49 14.67 -4.64
CA VAL A 233 29.53 15.14 -5.57
C VAL A 233 30.10 16.47 -5.07
#